data_AF-A0A976IE27-F1
#
_entry.id   AF-A0A976IE27-F1
#
_cell.length_a   1.000
_cell.length_b   1.000
_cell.length_c   1.000
_cell.angle_alpha   90.00
_cell.angle_beta   90.00
_cell.angle_gamma   90.00
#
_symmetry.space_group_name_H-M   'P 1'
#
loop_
_entity.id
_entity.type
_entity.pdbx_description
1 polymer ?
#
loop_
_entity_poly.entity_id
_entity_poly.type
_entity_poly.pdbx_seq_one_letter_code
_entity_poly.pdbx_strand_id
1 'polypeptide(L)'
;MDQPTDKETAKAAFRSSRLSWSNQAEHKLKQQLSDIAIAKCRSVSEQFADCARANGFMIIFKCREQNKALNACLHQYTNDEQFELFRKRREKEMQEG
;
A
#
# COMPACT_ATOMS: atom_id res chain seq x y z
N MET A 1 21.20 45.20 -7.87
CA MET A 1 20.53 44.66 -6.67
C MET A 1 20.06 43.26 -7.04
N ASP A 2 20.57 42.28 -6.29
CA ASP A 2 20.53 40.83 -6.52
C ASP A 2 19.15 40.26 -6.89
N GLN A 3 19.16 39.31 -7.83
CA GLN A 3 18.04 38.50 -8.25
C GLN A 3 17.91 37.29 -7.29
N PRO A 4 16.86 37.18 -6.44
CA PRO A 4 16.84 36.20 -5.35
C PRO A 4 16.01 34.92 -5.61
N THR A 5 15.63 34.59 -6.85
CA THR A 5 14.58 33.57 -7.10
C THR A 5 15.06 32.13 -7.31
N ASP A 6 16.32 31.87 -7.65
CA ASP A 6 16.76 30.50 -7.98
C ASP A 6 17.23 29.69 -6.76
N LYS A 7 17.92 30.35 -5.82
CA LYS A 7 18.48 29.69 -4.65
C LYS A 7 17.42 29.27 -3.64
N GLU A 8 16.34 30.04 -3.53
CA GLU A 8 15.23 29.74 -2.63
C GLU A 8 14.36 28.60 -3.20
N THR A 9 14.07 28.64 -4.49
CA THR A 9 13.37 27.56 -5.22
C THR A 9 14.15 26.24 -5.18
N ALA A 10 15.47 26.27 -5.37
CA ALA A 10 16.31 25.08 -5.27
C ALA A 10 16.35 24.49 -3.85
N LYS A 11 16.37 25.34 -2.82
CA LYS A 11 16.28 24.90 -1.43
C LYS A 11 14.89 24.35 -1.09
N ALA A 12 13.82 24.92 -1.63
CA ALA A 12 12.46 24.43 -1.48
C ALA A 12 12.29 23.05 -2.16
N ALA A 13 12.81 22.87 -3.38
CA ALA A 13 12.82 21.59 -4.08
C ALA A 13 13.63 20.52 -3.32
N PHE A 14 14.78 20.88 -2.75
CA PHE A 14 15.58 19.95 -1.93
C PHE A 14 14.90 19.59 -0.60
N ARG A 15 14.23 20.55 0.05
CA ARG A 15 13.41 20.30 1.26
C ARG A 15 12.20 19.43 0.93
N SER A 16 11.53 19.69 -0.20
CA SER A 16 10.45 18.86 -0.74
C SER A 16 10.94 17.46 -1.13
N SER A 17 12.18 17.33 -1.60
CA SER A 17 12.81 16.04 -1.88
C SER A 17 13.17 15.28 -0.60
N ARG A 18 13.47 15.96 0.52
CA ARG A 18 13.59 15.31 1.85
C ARG A 18 12.25 14.99 2.49
N LEU A 19 11.18 15.65 2.06
CA LEU A 19 9.79 15.25 2.29
C LEU A 19 9.38 14.05 1.41
N SER A 20 10.29 13.53 0.56
CA SER A 20 10.16 12.19 -0.01
C SER A 20 9.85 11.23 1.13
N TRP A 21 8.76 10.47 0.98
CA TRP A 21 8.39 9.45 1.94
C TRP A 21 9.61 8.60 2.26
N SER A 22 9.93 8.49 3.55
CA SER A 22 10.99 7.56 3.96
C SER A 22 10.54 6.15 3.60
N ASN A 23 11.47 5.25 3.29
CA ASN A 23 11.14 3.84 3.03
C ASN A 23 10.30 3.23 4.15
N GLN A 24 10.52 3.69 5.40
CA GLN A 24 9.71 3.27 6.55
C GLN A 24 8.27 3.81 6.48
N ALA A 25 8.08 5.07 6.10
CA ALA A 25 6.75 5.63 5.90
C ALA A 25 6.03 4.89 4.77
N GLU A 26 6.71 4.64 3.65
CA GLU A 26 6.13 3.93 2.50
C GLU A 26 5.72 2.50 2.89
N HIS A 27 6.58 1.80 3.63
CA HIS A 27 6.26 0.47 4.16
C HIS A 27 5.02 0.49 5.07
N LYS A 28 4.94 1.45 6.00
CA LYS A 28 3.75 1.60 6.85
C LYS A 28 2.50 1.87 6.03
N LEU A 29 2.62 2.64 4.95
CA LEU A 29 1.51 2.93 4.06
C LEU A 29 1.03 1.68 3.31
N LYS A 30 1.96 0.89 2.77
CA LYS A 30 1.68 -0.39 2.11
C LYS A 30 1.02 -1.36 3.08
N GLN A 31 1.46 -1.40 4.33
CA GLN A 31 0.83 -2.20 5.37
C GLN A 31 -0.61 -1.77 5.63
N GLN A 32 -0.87 -0.47 5.82
CA GLN A 32 -2.24 0.03 6.00
C GLN A 32 -3.16 -0.29 4.82
N LEU A 33 -2.66 -0.12 3.58
CA LEU A 33 -3.42 -0.46 2.39
C LEU A 33 -3.72 -1.98 2.33
N SER A 34 -2.77 -2.80 2.75
CA SER A 34 -2.93 -4.26 2.81
C SER A 34 -3.97 -4.66 3.84
N ASP A 35 -3.99 -4.03 5.01
CA ASP A 35 -5.01 -4.29 6.04
C ASP A 35 -6.43 -3.94 5.53
N ILE A 36 -6.57 -2.82 4.82
CA ILE A 36 -7.83 -2.43 4.17
C ILE A 36 -8.22 -3.46 3.11
N ALA A 37 -7.26 -3.91 2.28
CA ALA A 37 -7.52 -4.92 1.25
C ALA A 37 -7.98 -6.25 1.86
N ILE A 38 -7.33 -6.71 2.93
CA ILE A 38 -7.71 -7.93 3.66
C ILE A 38 -9.14 -7.81 4.20
N ALA A 39 -9.50 -6.66 4.78
CA ALA A 39 -10.85 -6.41 5.27
C ALA A 39 -11.90 -6.46 4.14
N LYS A 40 -11.60 -5.89 2.97
CA LYS A 40 -12.48 -5.96 1.79
C LYS A 40 -12.58 -7.36 1.20
N CYS A 41 -11.50 -8.13 1.26
CA CYS A 41 -11.42 -9.50 0.75
C CYS A 41 -11.84 -10.55 1.79
N ARG A 42 -12.50 -10.16 2.89
CA ARG A 42 -12.81 -11.04 4.03
C ARG A 42 -13.42 -12.38 3.62
N SER A 43 -14.41 -12.40 2.74
CA SER A 43 -15.06 -13.65 2.31
C SER A 43 -14.11 -14.63 1.61
N VAL A 44 -13.23 -14.15 0.74
CA VAL A 44 -12.25 -15.02 0.05
C VAL A 44 -11.06 -15.36 0.96
N SER A 45 -10.70 -14.46 1.88
CA SER A 45 -9.72 -14.71 2.94
C SER A 45 -10.18 -15.82 3.87
N GLU A 46 -11.46 -15.83 4.26
CA GLU A 46 -12.05 -16.88 5.11
C GLU A 46 -12.05 -18.23 4.38
N GLN A 47 -12.42 -18.29 3.09
CA GLN A 47 -12.35 -19.52 2.30
C GLN A 47 -10.93 -20.09 2.20
N PHE A 48 -9.92 -19.22 2.01
CA PHE A 48 -8.53 -19.65 2.03
C PHE A 48 -8.10 -20.14 3.42
N ALA A 49 -8.50 -19.44 4.48
CA ALA A 49 -8.21 -19.84 5.86
C ALA A 49 -8.87 -21.17 6.24
N ASP A 50 -10.08 -21.44 5.76
CA ASP A 50 -10.78 -22.71 5.95
C ASP A 50 -10.01 -23.85 5.27
N CYS A 51 -9.61 -23.65 4.02
CA CYS A 51 -8.81 -24.61 3.29
C CYS A 51 -7.45 -24.86 3.97
N ALA A 52 -6.79 -23.79 4.42
CA ALA A 52 -5.51 -23.83 5.13
C ALA A 52 -5.60 -24.66 6.41
N ARG A 53 -6.63 -24.41 7.23
CA ARG A 53 -6.89 -25.15 8.48
C ARG A 53 -7.15 -26.64 8.22
N ALA A 54 -7.86 -26.98 7.15
CA ALA A 54 -8.17 -28.37 6.81
C ALA A 54 -6.98 -29.16 6.26
N ASN A 55 -6.05 -28.49 5.55
CA ASN A 55 -4.99 -29.18 4.80
C ASN A 55 -3.58 -29.03 5.42
N GLY A 56 -3.40 -28.14 6.39
CA GLY A 56 -2.12 -27.93 7.09
C GLY A 56 -0.95 -27.78 6.12
N PHE A 57 0.04 -28.67 6.23
CA PHE A 57 1.24 -28.66 5.38
C PHE A 57 0.95 -28.83 3.88
N MET A 58 -0.19 -29.42 3.49
CA MET A 58 -0.55 -29.60 2.08
C MET A 58 -1.21 -28.36 1.44
N ILE A 59 -1.31 -27.23 2.14
CA ILE A 59 -1.95 -25.99 1.69
C ILE A 59 -1.50 -25.53 0.29
N ILE A 60 -0.19 -25.62 -0.01
CA ILE A 60 0.38 -25.15 -1.28
C ILE A 60 -0.17 -25.95 -2.46
N PHE A 61 -0.54 -27.21 -2.26
CA PHE A 61 -1.10 -28.08 -3.30
C PHE A 61 -2.62 -28.06 -3.31
N LYS A 62 -3.24 -28.13 -2.13
CA LYS A 62 -4.69 -28.33 -1.97
C LYS A 62 -5.50 -27.02 -2.00
N CYS A 63 -4.88 -25.88 -1.69
CA CYS A 63 -5.56 -24.60 -1.59
C CYS A 63 -5.15 -23.61 -2.68
N ARG A 64 -4.66 -24.12 -3.83
CA ARG A 64 -4.17 -23.27 -4.94
C ARG A 64 -5.26 -22.36 -5.50
N GLU A 65 -6.47 -22.87 -5.64
CA GLU A 65 -7.60 -22.11 -6.18
C GLU A 65 -8.05 -21.01 -5.21
N GLN A 66 -8.19 -21.32 -3.92
CA GLN A 66 -8.53 -20.33 -2.89
C GLN A 66 -7.44 -19.27 -2.76
N ASN A 67 -6.16 -19.68 -2.83
CA ASN A 67 -5.03 -18.75 -2.83
C ASN A 67 -5.06 -17.84 -4.06
N LYS A 68 -5.37 -18.38 -5.25
CA LYS A 68 -5.49 -17.59 -6.48
C LYS A 68 -6.64 -16.57 -6.38
N ALA A 69 -7.79 -16.99 -5.84
CA ALA A 69 -8.93 -16.11 -5.61
C ALA A 69 -8.60 -14.99 -4.60
N LEU A 70 -7.93 -15.34 -3.50
CA LEU A 70 -7.47 -14.37 -2.51
C LEU A 70 -6.49 -13.36 -3.13
N ASN A 71 -5.46 -13.82 -3.84
CA ASN A 71 -4.49 -12.94 -4.49
C ASN A 71 -5.14 -12.05 -5.56
N ALA A 72 -6.08 -12.60 -6.34
CA ALA A 72 -6.83 -11.81 -7.32
C ALA A 72 -7.65 -10.69 -6.65
N CYS A 73 -8.27 -10.97 -5.49
CA CYS A 73 -8.99 -9.96 -4.74
C CYS A 73 -8.04 -8.89 -4.16
N LEU A 74 -6.96 -9.30 -3.49
CA LEU A 74 -6.00 -8.37 -2.89
C LEU A 74 -5.39 -7.44 -3.95
N HIS A 75 -5.03 -7.99 -5.12
CA HIS A 75 -4.44 -7.23 -6.22
C HIS A 75 -5.34 -6.09 -6.75
N GLN A 76 -6.67 -6.19 -6.60
CA GLN A 76 -7.58 -5.10 -6.97
C GLN A 76 -7.37 -3.85 -6.11
N TYR A 77 -6.83 -4.01 -4.90
CA TYR A 77 -6.67 -2.94 -3.91
C TYR A 77 -5.21 -2.59 -3.60
N THR A 78 -4.26 -3.49 -3.87
CA THR A 78 -2.84 -3.33 -3.52
C THR A 78 -1.92 -3.17 -4.73
N ASN A 79 -2.45 -2.87 -5.91
CA ASN A 79 -1.64 -2.54 -7.08
C ASN A 79 -1.06 -1.12 -7.01
N ASP A 80 -0.11 -0.82 -7.89
CA ASP A 80 0.63 0.45 -7.90
C ASP A 80 -0.28 1.67 -8.08
N GLU A 81 -1.34 1.57 -8.89
CA GLU A 81 -2.30 2.66 -9.08
C GLU A 81 -3.06 2.94 -7.78
N GLN A 82 -3.57 1.90 -7.12
CA GLN A 82 -4.27 2.05 -5.84
C GLN A 82 -3.33 2.57 -4.74
N PHE A 83 -2.08 2.13 -4.74
CA PHE A 83 -1.08 2.61 -3.81
C PHE A 83 -0.80 4.10 -3.98
N GLU A 84 -0.62 4.58 -5.21
CA GLU A 84 -0.40 6.00 -5.51
C GLU A 84 -1.62 6.87 -5.15
N LEU A 85 -2.84 6.37 -5.40
CA LEU A 85 -4.06 7.06 -4.98
C LEU A 85 -4.15 7.16 -3.45
N PHE A 86 -3.83 6.07 -2.75
CA PHE A 86 -3.84 6.04 -1.29
C PHE A 86 -2.76 6.97 -0.69
N ARG A 87 -1.55 6.96 -1.27
CA ARG A 87 -0.45 7.88 -0.89
C ARG A 87 -0.84 9.33 -1.04
N LYS A 88 -1.36 9.73 -2.20
CA LYS A 88 -1.82 11.12 -2.44
C LYS A 88 -2.92 11.55 -1.48
N ARG A 89 -3.85 10.65 -1.14
CA ARG A 89 -4.90 10.94 -0.16
C ARG A 89 -4.31 11.20 1.22
N ARG A 90 -3.42 10.34 1.70
CA ARG A 90 -2.75 10.50 3.00
C ARG A 90 -1.89 11.76 3.05
N GLU A 91 -1.23 12.12 1.96
CA GLU A 91 -0.47 13.38 1.87
C GLU A 91 -1.34 14.62 2.00
N LYS A 92 -2.54 14.60 1.40
CA LYS A 92 -3.52 15.70 1.55
C LYS A 92 -4.05 15.78 2.99
N GLU A 93 -4.41 14.64 3.58
CA GLU A 93 -4.86 14.57 4.98
C GLU A 93 -3.81 15.14 5.95
N MET A 94 -2.51 14.93 5.70
CA MET A 94 -1.41 15.49 6.50
C MET A 94 -1.15 16.99 6.27
N GLN A 95 -1.65 17.58 5.18
CA GLN A 95 -1.50 19.01 4.88
C GLN A 95 -2.68 19.84 5.40
N GLU A 96 -3.83 19.22 5.57
CA GLU A 96 -5.08 19.86 6.02
C GLU A 96 -5.29 19.77 7.55
N GLY A 97 -4.49 18.96 8.26
CA GLY A 97 -4.50 18.83 9.72
C GLY A 97 -3.28 19.48 10.38
#